data_AF-K1UPU6-F1
#
_entry.id   AF-K1UPU6-F1
#
_cell.length_a   1.000
_cell.length_b   1.000
_cell.length_c   1.000
_cell.angle_alpha   90.00
_cell.angle_beta   90.00
_cell.angle_gamma   90.00
#
_symmetry.space_group_name_H-M   'P 1'
#
loop_
_entity.id
_entity.type
_entity.pdbx_description
1 polymer ?
#
loop_
_entity_poly.entity_id
_entity_poly.type
_entity_poly.pdbx_seq_one_letter_code
_entity_poly.pdbx_strand_id
1 'polypeptide(L)'
;MSRYLTSPIEQLNRTAGRIAGGDFEKRAVYQGTDEIGELSRSFNRMTDRLMHQMEEKELEAKQKEDFTAAFAHELKTPLTSIIGYADMLNSYELTEQERGEATYYIFSQGKRLESLSHKLLELVGMDRQEMEFKEYLPGIWKKISGILCGFLLSGKEFVGRSIWKKE
;
A
#
# COMPACT_ATOMS: atom_id res chain seq x y z
N MET A 1 -53.61 22.42 -19.99
CA MET A 1 -52.55 21.73 -20.77
C MET A 1 -51.16 21.91 -20.16
N SER A 2 -50.73 23.11 -19.73
CA SER A 2 -49.39 23.32 -19.14
C SER A 2 -49.03 22.39 -17.97
N ARG A 3 -49.95 22.13 -17.03
CA ARG A 3 -49.66 21.35 -15.80
C ARG A 3 -49.31 19.87 -16.05
N TYR A 4 -49.73 19.30 -17.18
CA TYR A 4 -49.44 17.89 -17.55
C TYR A 4 -47.97 17.67 -17.95
N LEU A 5 -47.32 18.70 -18.49
CA LEU A 5 -45.89 18.64 -18.86
C LEU A 5 -44.99 19.14 -17.73
N THR A 6 -45.44 20.16 -16.98
CA THR A 6 -44.61 20.78 -15.94
C THR A 6 -44.45 19.88 -14.70
N SER A 7 -45.50 19.19 -14.27
CA SER A 7 -45.46 18.40 -13.02
C SER A 7 -44.45 17.23 -13.06
N PRO A 8 -44.36 16.42 -14.14
CA PRO A 8 -43.36 15.35 -14.21
C PRO A 8 -41.92 15.86 -14.27
N ILE A 9 -41.69 17.00 -14.93
CA ILE A 9 -40.34 17.62 -15.03
C ILE A 9 -39.89 18.14 -13.66
N GLU A 10 -40.77 18.83 -12.93
CA GLU A 10 -40.46 19.26 -11.55
C GLU A 10 -40.18 18.07 -10.64
N GLN A 11 -40.90 16.96 -10.82
CA GLN A 11 -40.66 15.75 -10.06
C GLN A 11 -39.29 15.15 -10.37
N LEU A 12 -38.91 15.04 -11.64
CA LEU A 12 -37.57 14.60 -12.05
C LEU A 12 -36.48 15.48 -11.43
N ASN A 13 -36.66 16.81 -11.47
CA ASN A 13 -35.71 17.74 -10.88
C ASN A 13 -35.56 17.53 -9.36
N ARG A 14 -36.68 17.33 -8.64
CA ARG A 14 -36.64 17.00 -7.21
C ARG A 14 -35.92 15.67 -6.94
N THR A 15 -36.18 14.64 -7.74
CA THR A 15 -35.51 13.34 -7.61
C THR A 15 -34.02 13.45 -7.88
N ALA A 16 -33.61 14.19 -8.91
CA ALA A 16 -32.20 14.46 -9.20
C ALA A 16 -31.50 15.16 -8.04
N GLY A 17 -32.13 16.17 -7.42
CA GLY A 17 -31.60 16.83 -6.23
C GLY A 17 -31.40 15.87 -5.04
N ARG A 18 -32.32 14.91 -4.84
CA ARG A 18 -32.19 13.88 -3.79
C ARG A 18 -31.04 12.91 -4.05
N ILE A 19 -30.91 12.45 -5.29
CA ILE A 19 -29.80 11.58 -5.72
C ILE A 19 -28.45 12.29 -5.57
N ALA A 20 -28.37 13.57 -5.94
CA ALA A 20 -27.17 14.38 -5.72
C ALA A 20 -26.81 14.55 -4.24
N GLY A 21 -27.81 14.47 -3.34
CA GLY A 21 -27.63 14.44 -1.89
C GLY A 21 -27.34 13.05 -1.30
N GLY A 22 -27.19 12.01 -2.14
CA GLY A 22 -26.86 10.65 -1.72
C GLY A 22 -28.06 9.71 -1.52
N ASP A 23 -29.29 10.16 -1.75
CA ASP A 23 -30.49 9.31 -1.68
C ASP A 23 -30.69 8.56 -3.00
N PHE A 24 -29.79 7.60 -3.27
CA PHE A 24 -29.77 6.84 -4.50
C PHE A 24 -30.91 5.84 -4.64
N GLU A 25 -31.73 5.60 -3.62
CA GLU A 25 -32.91 4.72 -3.72
C GLU A 25 -34.08 5.39 -4.44
N LYS A 26 -34.07 6.72 -4.59
CA LYS A 26 -35.16 7.43 -5.26
C LYS A 26 -35.14 7.19 -6.76
N ARG A 27 -36.35 7.07 -7.32
CA ARG A 27 -36.57 6.87 -8.75
C ARG A 27 -37.62 7.84 -9.27
N ALA A 28 -37.49 8.17 -10.55
CA ALA A 28 -38.55 8.82 -11.29
C ALA A 28 -39.71 7.84 -11.47
N VAL A 29 -40.90 8.21 -11.00
CA VAL A 29 -42.10 7.34 -10.99
C VAL A 29 -43.07 7.61 -12.14
N TYR A 30 -42.78 8.58 -13.01
CA TYR A 30 -43.64 8.85 -14.15
C TYR A 30 -43.56 7.72 -15.20
N GLN A 31 -44.70 7.08 -15.47
CA GLN A 31 -44.83 5.91 -16.35
C GLN A 31 -45.52 6.22 -17.68
N GLY A 32 -45.44 7.48 -18.15
CA GLY A 32 -45.98 7.85 -19.45
C GLY A 32 -45.36 7.06 -20.61
N THR A 33 -46.10 6.98 -21.71
CA THR A 33 -45.61 6.44 -22.99
C THR A 33 -45.08 7.54 -23.91
N ASP A 34 -45.04 8.78 -23.42
CA ASP A 34 -44.49 9.95 -24.11
C ASP A 34 -42.98 10.10 -23.86
N GLU A 35 -42.39 11.18 -24.38
CA GLU A 35 -40.98 11.54 -24.24
C GLU A 35 -40.57 11.74 -22.78
N ILE A 36 -41.49 12.17 -21.92
CA ILE A 36 -41.21 12.36 -20.49
C ILE A 36 -41.12 11.02 -19.75
N GLY A 37 -41.91 10.04 -20.19
CA GLY A 37 -41.81 8.66 -19.74
C GLY A 37 -40.50 8.02 -20.18
N GLU A 38 -40.07 8.27 -21.42
CA GLU A 38 -38.76 7.83 -21.91
C GLU A 38 -37.61 8.46 -21.11
N LEU A 39 -37.66 9.77 -20.87
CA LEU A 39 -36.69 10.48 -20.05
C LEU A 39 -36.63 9.90 -18.63
N SER A 40 -37.78 9.59 -18.02
CA SER A 40 -37.86 8.99 -16.68
C SER A 40 -37.19 7.61 -16.65
N ARG A 41 -37.40 6.78 -17.67
CA ARG A 41 -36.74 5.47 -17.80
C ARG A 41 -35.23 5.61 -17.98
N SER A 42 -34.79 6.52 -18.84
CA SER A 42 -33.36 6.80 -19.07
C SER A 42 -32.67 7.35 -17.82
N PHE A 43 -33.34 8.24 -17.07
CA PHE A 43 -32.86 8.76 -15.80
C PHE A 43 -32.69 7.66 -14.73
N ASN A 44 -33.66 6.75 -14.62
CA ASN A 44 -33.56 5.62 -13.71
C ASN A 44 -32.39 4.70 -14.08
N ARG A 45 -32.21 4.38 -15.37
CA ARG A 45 -31.05 3.59 -15.84
C ARG A 45 -29.71 4.25 -15.51
N MET A 46 -29.61 5.57 -15.63
CA MET A 46 -28.42 6.32 -15.22
C MET A 46 -28.19 6.20 -13.71
N THR A 47 -29.24 6.32 -12.91
CA THR A 47 -29.17 6.18 -11.45
C THR A 47 -28.70 4.77 -11.06
N ASP A 48 -29.23 3.73 -11.70
CA ASP A 48 -28.83 2.35 -11.44
C ASP A 48 -27.34 2.11 -11.77
N ARG A 49 -26.85 2.67 -12.89
CA ARG A 49 -25.43 2.60 -13.24
C ARG A 49 -24.55 3.34 -12.22
N LEU A 50 -24.96 4.53 -11.78
CA LEU A 50 -24.23 5.28 -10.77
C LEU A 50 -24.13 4.51 -9.45
N MET A 51 -25.23 3.89 -8.99
CA MET A 51 -25.20 3.06 -7.78
C MET A 51 -24.22 1.91 -7.91
N HIS A 52 -24.30 1.13 -9.00
CA HIS A 52 -23.39 0.01 -9.21
C HIS A 52 -21.92 0.44 -9.26
N GLN A 53 -21.62 1.55 -9.93
CA GLN A 53 -20.26 2.09 -9.96
C GLN A 53 -19.77 2.56 -8.59
N MET A 54 -20.66 3.06 -7.74
CA MET A 54 -20.31 3.43 -6.37
C MET A 54 -20.08 2.21 -5.49
N GLU A 55 -20.94 1.20 -5.57
CA GLU A 55 -20.78 -0.08 -4.87
C GLU A 55 -19.46 -0.77 -5.27
N GLU A 56 -19.15 -0.79 -6.55
CA GLU A 56 -17.91 -1.35 -7.08
C GLU A 56 -16.68 -0.58 -6.54
N LYS A 57 -16.71 0.75 -6.56
CA LYS A 57 -15.62 1.57 -6.01
C LYS A 57 -15.46 1.42 -4.51
N GLU A 58 -16.55 1.31 -3.76
CA GLU A 58 -16.51 1.11 -2.32
C GLU A 58 -15.90 -0.26 -1.99
N LEU A 59 -16.25 -1.29 -2.76
CA LEU A 59 -15.65 -2.61 -2.66
C LEU A 59 -14.15 -2.58 -2.98
N GLU A 60 -13.75 -1.95 -4.08
CA GLU A 60 -12.33 -1.77 -4.45
C GLU A 60 -11.55 -1.02 -3.36
N ALA A 61 -12.11 0.07 -2.83
CA ALA A 61 -11.49 0.85 -1.77
C ALA A 61 -11.30 0.02 -0.50
N LYS A 62 -12.32 -0.75 -0.11
CA LYS A 62 -12.25 -1.66 1.03
C LYS A 62 -11.20 -2.75 0.83
N GLN A 63 -11.16 -3.39 -0.33
CA GLN A 63 -10.15 -4.41 -0.64
C GLN A 63 -8.73 -3.83 -0.56
N LYS A 64 -8.53 -2.60 -1.02
CA LYS A 64 -7.25 -1.90 -0.91
C LYS A 64 -6.89 -1.59 0.55
N GLU A 65 -7.85 -1.18 1.36
CA GLU A 65 -7.65 -0.93 2.79
C GLU A 65 -7.27 -2.23 3.53
N ASP A 66 -8.06 -3.30 3.34
CA ASP A 66 -7.81 -4.61 3.95
C ASP A 66 -6.43 -5.16 3.54
N PHE A 67 -6.05 -5.03 2.27
CA PHE A 67 -4.74 -5.44 1.78
C PHE A 67 -3.60 -4.62 2.40
N THR A 68 -3.71 -3.29 2.45
CA THR A 68 -2.66 -2.44 3.03
C THR A 68 -2.47 -2.71 4.52
N ALA A 69 -3.56 -2.95 5.26
CA ALA A 69 -3.50 -3.36 6.65
C ALA A 69 -2.80 -4.72 6.83
N ALA A 70 -3.21 -5.73 6.05
CA ALA A 70 -2.59 -7.06 6.09
C ALA A 70 -1.09 -6.98 5.74
N PHE A 71 -0.74 -6.22 4.71
CA PHE A 71 0.63 -6.01 4.28
C PHE A 71 1.49 -5.35 5.38
N ALA A 72 0.98 -4.29 6.03
CA ALA A 72 1.68 -3.63 7.13
C ALA A 72 1.96 -4.59 8.30
N HIS A 73 0.98 -5.44 8.63
CA HIS A 73 1.17 -6.50 9.62
C HIS A 73 2.25 -7.50 9.20
N GLU A 74 2.22 -7.98 7.97
CA GLU A 74 3.20 -8.95 7.46
C GLU A 74 4.61 -8.38 7.34
N LEU A 75 4.78 -7.07 7.11
CA LEU A 75 6.09 -6.41 7.12
C LEU A 75 6.66 -6.26 8.54
N LYS A 76 5.81 -6.02 9.54
CA LYS A 76 6.25 -5.77 10.91
C LYS A 76 7.01 -6.96 11.48
N THR A 77 6.57 -8.19 11.20
CA THR A 77 7.20 -9.41 11.71
C THR A 77 8.65 -9.59 11.26
N PRO A 78 8.98 -9.67 9.94
CA PRO A 78 10.36 -9.81 9.48
C PRO A 78 11.23 -8.62 9.90
N LEU A 79 10.68 -7.40 9.93
CA LEU A 79 11.42 -6.22 10.40
C LEU A 79 11.79 -6.33 11.88
N THR A 80 10.84 -6.78 12.72
CA THR A 80 11.09 -6.99 14.17
C THR A 80 12.16 -8.05 14.38
N SER A 81 12.12 -9.15 13.61
CA SER A 81 13.16 -10.18 13.66
C SER A 81 14.53 -9.65 13.21
N ILE A 82 14.60 -8.91 12.11
CA ILE A 82 15.85 -8.29 11.64
C ILE A 82 16.46 -7.40 12.71
N ILE A 83 15.64 -6.53 13.32
CA ILE A 83 16.09 -5.64 14.40
C ILE A 83 16.56 -6.44 15.61
N GLY A 84 15.82 -7.47 16.02
CA GLY A 84 16.18 -8.32 17.17
C GLY A 84 17.50 -9.06 16.97
N TYR A 85 17.73 -9.67 15.81
CA TYR A 85 19.00 -10.34 15.50
C TYR A 85 20.15 -9.34 15.31
N ALA A 86 19.90 -8.17 14.74
CA ALA A 86 20.90 -7.12 14.61
C ALA A 86 21.31 -6.56 15.98
N ASP A 87 20.36 -6.38 16.89
CA ASP A 87 20.63 -6.00 18.28
C ASP A 87 21.41 -7.09 19.02
N MET A 88 21.03 -8.36 18.84
CA MET A 88 21.77 -9.50 19.40
C MET A 88 23.25 -9.49 18.96
N LEU A 89 23.52 -9.25 17.67
CA LEU A 89 24.87 -9.14 17.10
C LEU A 89 25.68 -7.96 17.65
N ASN A 90 25.02 -6.88 18.06
CA ASN A 90 25.65 -5.65 18.53
C ASN A 90 25.85 -5.60 20.05
N SER A 91 24.96 -6.25 20.79
CA SER A 91 24.83 -6.11 22.24
C SER A 91 25.41 -7.28 23.04
N TYR A 92 25.65 -8.43 22.41
CA TYR A 92 26.13 -9.64 23.09
C TYR A 92 27.43 -10.19 22.49
N GLU A 93 28.25 -10.81 23.32
CA GLU A 93 29.34 -11.68 22.85
C GLU A 93 28.75 -13.02 22.43
N LEU A 94 28.81 -13.29 21.13
CA LEU A 94 28.23 -14.47 20.51
C LEU A 94 29.32 -15.43 20.05
N THR A 95 29.03 -16.72 20.16
CA THR A 95 29.81 -17.75 19.48
C THR A 95 29.73 -17.57 17.96
N GLU A 96 30.70 -18.13 17.23
CA GLU A 96 30.69 -18.09 15.76
C GLU A 96 29.44 -18.76 15.17
N GLN A 97 28.90 -19.78 15.84
CA GLN A 97 27.65 -20.41 15.44
C GLN A 97 26.45 -19.47 15.59
N GLU A 98 26.27 -18.85 16.76
CA GLU A 98 25.16 -17.91 17.02
C GLU A 98 25.24 -16.69 16.10
N ARG A 99 26.45 -16.19 15.83
CA ARG A 99 26.69 -15.11 14.86
C ARG A 99 26.26 -15.53 13.45
N GLY A 100 26.59 -16.75 13.04
CA GLY A 100 26.17 -17.32 11.76
C GLY A 100 24.65 -17.45 11.64
N GLU A 101 24.00 -17.96 12.68
CA GLU A 101 22.53 -18.09 12.74
C GLU A 101 21.83 -16.74 12.66
N ALA A 102 22.24 -15.75 13.47
CA ALA A 102 21.68 -14.41 13.44
C ALA A 102 21.83 -13.74 12.06
N THR A 103 23.01 -13.87 11.44
CA THR A 103 23.27 -13.34 10.09
C THR A 103 22.38 -14.01 9.05
N TYR A 104 22.19 -15.33 9.13
CA TYR A 104 21.30 -16.08 8.25
C TYR A 104 19.84 -15.65 8.42
N TYR A 105 19.35 -15.49 9.65
CA TYR A 105 17.98 -15.03 9.89
C TYR A 105 17.73 -13.62 9.34
N ILE A 106 18.66 -12.69 9.56
CA ILE A 106 18.57 -11.33 8.96
C ILE A 106 18.46 -11.42 7.43
N PHE A 107 19.33 -12.20 6.79
CA PHE A 107 19.30 -12.37 5.34
C PHE A 107 17.98 -12.98 4.85
N SER A 108 17.50 -14.06 5.48
CA SER A 108 16.24 -14.71 5.10
C SER A 108 15.02 -13.80 5.27
N GLN A 109 14.98 -12.98 6.33
CA GLN A 109 13.91 -12.01 6.52
C GLN A 109 14.01 -10.84 5.52
N GLY A 110 15.22 -10.41 5.16
CA GLY A 110 15.43 -9.44 4.07
C GLY A 110 14.89 -9.95 2.73
N LYS A 111 15.16 -11.22 2.40
CA LYS A 111 14.56 -11.89 1.23
C LYS A 111 13.04 -11.99 1.29
N ARG A 112 12.47 -12.21 2.48
CA ARG A 112 11.02 -12.21 2.68
C ARG A 112 10.41 -10.82 2.42
N LEU A 113 11.04 -9.76 2.94
CA LEU A 113 10.63 -8.38 2.69
C LEU A 113 10.68 -8.02 1.19
N GLU A 114 11.72 -8.47 0.48
CA GLU A 114 11.84 -8.30 -0.98
C GLU A 114 10.64 -8.95 -1.72
N SER A 115 10.29 -10.19 -1.39
CA SER A 115 9.13 -10.86 -1.98
C SER A 115 7.81 -10.14 -1.67
N LEU A 116 7.64 -9.64 -0.44
CA LEU A 116 6.47 -8.84 -0.06
C LEU A 116 6.41 -7.54 -0.88
N SER A 117 7.53 -6.85 -1.04
CA SER A 117 7.62 -5.64 -1.86
C SER A 117 7.20 -5.87 -3.32
N HIS A 118 7.59 -6.99 -3.93
CA HIS A 118 7.16 -7.31 -5.30
C HIS A 118 5.63 -7.47 -5.40
N LYS A 119 5.00 -8.15 -4.44
CA LYS A 119 3.53 -8.30 -4.40
C LYS A 119 2.80 -6.96 -4.29
N LEU A 120 3.37 -6.01 -3.55
CA LEU A 120 2.81 -4.66 -3.42
C LEU A 120 2.86 -3.91 -4.77
N LEU A 121 4.00 -3.98 -5.47
CA LEU A 121 4.19 -3.30 -6.75
C LEU A 121 3.25 -3.83 -7.84
N GLU A 122 3.03 -5.14 -7.88
CA GLU A 122 2.05 -5.77 -8.78
C GLU A 122 0.63 -5.20 -8.58
N LEU A 123 0.22 -4.99 -7.33
CA LEU A 123 -1.13 -4.49 -7.00
C LEU A 123 -1.31 -2.99 -7.26
N VAL A 124 -0.25 -2.19 -7.11
CA VAL A 124 -0.30 -0.74 -7.41
C VAL A 124 -0.31 -0.47 -8.93
N GLY A 125 -0.22 -1.52 -9.75
CA GLY A 125 -0.22 -1.39 -11.20
C GLY A 125 1.04 -0.69 -11.73
N MET A 126 2.11 -0.69 -10.93
CA MET A 126 3.43 -0.29 -11.42
C MET A 126 3.95 -1.42 -12.28
N ASP A 127 3.76 -1.22 -13.59
CA ASP A 127 4.20 -2.15 -14.61
C ASP A 127 5.71 -2.40 -14.49
N ARG A 128 6.07 -3.62 -14.83
CA ARG A 128 7.34 -4.31 -14.65
C ARG A 128 8.48 -3.57 -15.35
N GLN A 129 8.93 -2.44 -14.81
CA GLN A 129 10.33 -2.06 -15.03
C GLN A 129 11.13 -3.08 -14.24
N GLU A 130 11.85 -3.94 -14.96
CA GLU A 130 12.96 -4.68 -14.38
C GLU A 130 13.76 -3.69 -13.55
N MET A 131 13.53 -3.71 -12.25
CA MET A 131 14.48 -3.21 -11.28
C MET A 131 15.62 -4.21 -11.41
N GLU A 132 16.48 -4.01 -12.42
CA GLU A 132 17.81 -4.58 -12.43
C GLU A 132 18.38 -4.20 -11.07
N PHE A 133 18.38 -5.17 -10.16
CA PHE A 133 19.11 -5.06 -8.91
C PHE A 133 20.57 -5.07 -9.31
N LYS A 134 21.06 -3.92 -9.81
CA LYS A 134 22.47 -3.72 -10.12
C LYS A 134 23.17 -4.02 -8.82
N GLU A 135 23.96 -5.07 -8.85
CA GLU A 135 24.81 -5.51 -7.78
C GLU A 135 25.74 -4.33 -7.44
N TYR A 136 25.31 -3.43 -6.54
CA TYR A 136 26.06 -2.23 -6.13
C TYR A 136 27.22 -2.58 -5.19
N LEU A 137 27.57 -3.86 -5.08
CA LEU A 137 28.49 -4.38 -4.10
C LEU A 137 29.98 -4.44 -4.53
N PRO A 138 30.42 -4.35 -5.80
CA PRO A 138 31.87 -4.40 -6.09
C PRO A 138 32.65 -3.21 -5.50
N GLY A 139 32.06 -2.01 -5.52
CA GLY A 139 32.73 -0.78 -5.09
C GLY A 139 32.80 -0.63 -3.57
N ILE A 140 31.75 -1.05 -2.88
CA ILE A 140 31.65 -0.97 -1.42
C ILE A 140 32.60 -1.98 -0.77
N TRP A 141 32.67 -3.22 -1.29
CA TRP A 141 33.65 -4.21 -0.81
C TRP A 141 35.09 -3.79 -1.03
N LYS A 142 35.44 -3.13 -2.15
CA LYS A 142 36.78 -2.54 -2.35
C LYS A 142 37.09 -1.46 -1.31
N LYS A 143 36.11 -0.62 -0.96
CA LYS A 143 36.28 0.45 0.03
C LYS A 143 36.40 -0.10 1.45
N ILE A 144 35.56 -1.07 1.81
CA ILE A 144 35.57 -1.74 3.11
C ILE A 144 36.84 -2.59 3.27
N SER A 145 37.24 -3.32 2.23
CA SER A 145 38.52 -4.06 2.18
C SER A 145 39.71 -3.11 2.34
N GLY A 146 39.72 -1.97 1.64
CA GLY A 146 40.79 -0.98 1.77
C GLY A 146 40.89 -0.38 3.18
N ILE A 147 39.74 -0.13 3.83
CA ILE A 147 39.69 0.39 5.20
C ILE A 147 40.14 -0.68 6.20
N LEU A 148 39.68 -1.93 6.07
CA LEU A 148 40.11 -3.06 6.91
C LEU A 148 41.59 -3.41 6.73
N CYS A 149 42.11 -3.35 5.51
CA CYS A 149 43.51 -3.62 5.21
C CYS A 149 44.43 -2.51 5.75
N GLY A 150 44.01 -1.24 5.66
CA GLY A 150 44.71 -0.12 6.29
C GLY A 150 44.71 -0.16 7.82
N PHE A 151 43.65 -0.71 8.41
CA PHE A 151 43.50 -0.85 9.87
C PHE A 151 44.32 -2.01 10.43
N LEU A 152 44.36 -3.16 9.74
CA LEU A 152 45.18 -4.33 10.10
C LEU A 152 46.69 -4.08 9.97
N LEU A 153 47.12 -3.25 9.02
CA LEU A 153 48.53 -2.88 8.85
C LEU A 153 49.01 -1.78 9.81
N SER A 154 48.10 -1.04 10.47
CA SER A 154 48.45 0.07 11.37
C SER A 154 48.52 -0.29 12.86
N GLY A 155 48.25 -1.55 13.24
CA GLY A 155 48.55 -2.07 14.59
C GLY A 155 48.07 -1.20 15.77
N LYS A 156 46.83 -0.66 15.71
CA LYS A 156 46.25 0.09 16.84
C LYS A 156 44.99 -0.59 17.36
N GLU A 157 45.05 -1.02 18.61
CA GLU A 157 43.92 -1.50 19.40
C GLU A 157 42.88 -0.39 19.57
N PHE A 158 41.61 -0.70 19.29
CA PHE A 158 40.51 0.23 19.44
C PHE A 158 39.96 0.19 20.87
N VAL A 159 40.33 1.17 21.69
CA VAL A 159 39.66 1.47 22.96
C VAL A 159 38.45 2.36 22.67
N GLY A 160 37.27 1.76 22.63
CA GLY A 160 36.00 2.44 22.35
C GLY A 160 35.03 2.40 23.55
N ARG A 161 35.43 2.94 24.69
CA ARG A 161 34.51 3.26 25.80
C ARG A 161 34.42 4.79 25.86
N SER A 162 33.21 5.36 25.83
CA SER A 162 32.82 6.77 26.07
C SER A 162 32.30 7.62 24.89
N ILE A 163 31.09 7.34 24.36
CA ILE A 163 30.30 8.37 23.61
C ILE A 163 28.81 8.46 24.04
N TRP A 164 28.40 7.91 25.19
CA TRP A 164 27.06 8.20 25.73
C TRP A 164 27.12 8.62 27.19
N LYS A 165 27.45 9.90 27.39
CA LYS A 165 27.12 10.67 28.60
C LYS A 165 26.77 12.09 28.16
N LYS A 166 25.58 12.57 28.59
CA LYS A 166 24.91 13.85 28.29
C LYS A 166 24.06 13.76 27.01
N GLU A 167 22.75 13.97 27.00
CA GLU A 167 21.78 14.63 27.90
C GLU A 167 20.48 13.81 28.00
#